data_AF-A0A328UU94-F1
#
_entry.id   AF-A0A328UU94-F1
#
_cell.length_a   1.000
_cell.length_b   1.000
_cell.length_c   1.000
_cell.angle_alpha   90.00
_cell.angle_beta   90.00
_cell.angle_gamma   90.00
#
_symmetry.space_group_name_H-M   'P 1'
#
loop_
_entity.id
_entity.type
_entity.pdbx_description
1 polymer ?
#
loop_
_entity_poly.entity_id
_entity_poly.type
_entity_poly.pdbx_seq_one_letter_code
_entity_poly.pdbx_strand_id
1 'polypeptide(L)' 'MALHRCPECRHKVSESALSCPNCGFSFKEEDLAVYRQKLEERRLHNQEINKQSAKLHLVWFLIFALVIGIASWIVN' A
#
# COMPACT_ATOMS: atom_id res chain seq x y z
N MET A 1 -11.20 -26.14 18.36
CA MET A 1 -10.35 -26.03 17.16
C MET A 1 -10.04 -24.58 16.93
N ALA A 2 -8.77 -24.17 16.97
CA ALA A 2 -8.39 -22.80 16.67
C ALA A 2 -8.45 -22.58 15.14
N LEU A 3 -9.12 -21.50 14.73
CA LEU A 3 -9.24 -21.10 13.33
C LEU A 3 -8.44 -19.83 13.14
N HIS A 4 -7.58 -19.80 12.12
CA HIS A 4 -6.86 -18.61 11.71
C HIS A 4 -7.44 -18.04 10.40
N ARG A 5 -7.02 -16.84 10.01
CA ARG A 5 -7.45 -16.23 8.74
C ARG A 5 -6.37 -16.42 7.69
N CYS A 6 -6.76 -16.86 6.49
CA CYS A 6 -5.88 -16.92 5.34
C CYS A 6 -5.34 -15.51 4.99
N PRO A 7 -4.03 -15.33 4.76
CA PRO A 7 -3.45 -14.00 4.51
C PRO A 7 -3.89 -13.38 3.17
N GLU A 8 -4.22 -14.22 2.18
CA GLU A 8 -4.70 -13.80 0.85
C GLU A 8 -6.19 -13.45 0.85
N CYS A 9 -7.06 -14.42 1.16
CA CYS A 9 -8.51 -14.26 0.99
C CYS A 9 -9.28 -13.96 2.29
N ARG A 10 -8.61 -13.94 3.46
CA ARG A 10 -9.19 -13.71 4.79
C ARG A 10 -10.25 -14.72 5.25
N HIS A 11 -10.45 -15.82 4.51
CA HIS A 11 -11.32 -16.93 4.90
C HIS A 11 -10.79 -17.61 6.18
N LYS A 12 -11.68 -18.11 7.03
CA LYS A 12 -11.31 -18.82 8.26
C LYS A 12 -10.88 -20.25 7.91
N VAL A 13 -9.69 -20.63 8.34
CA VAL A 13 -9.06 -21.92 8.02
C VAL A 13 -8.51 -22.58 9.29
N SER A 14 -8.51 -23.91 9.32
CA SER A 14 -7.88 -24.68 10.40
C SER A 14 -6.38 -24.40 10.45
N GLU A 15 -5.80 -24.29 11.64
CA GLU A 15 -4.33 -24.19 11.81
C GLU A 15 -3.56 -25.38 11.22
N SER A 16 -4.19 -26.56 11.13
CA SER A 16 -3.60 -27.75 10.53
C SER A 16 -3.72 -27.84 9.00
N ALA A 17 -4.37 -26.86 8.34
CA ALA A 17 -4.54 -26.90 6.90
C ALA A 17 -3.22 -26.60 6.18
N LEU A 18 -2.82 -27.47 5.23
CA LEU A 18 -1.64 -27.26 4.38
C LEU A 18 -1.87 -26.19 3.30
N SER A 19 -3.12 -25.97 2.92
CA SER A 19 -3.52 -24.95 1.96
C SER A 19 -4.93 -24.44 2.26
N CYS A 20 -5.23 -23.24 1.78
CA CYS A 20 -6.55 -22.63 1.93
C CYS A 20 -7.53 -23.27 0.93
N PRO A 21 -8.64 -23.88 1.38
CA PRO A 21 -9.63 -24.48 0.48
C PRO A 21 -10.40 -23.44 -0.36
N ASN A 22 -10.37 -22.16 0.01
CA ASN A 22 -11.10 -21.09 -0.68
C ASN A 22 -10.30 -20.44 -1.82
N CYS A 23 -8.98 -20.27 -1.66
CA CYS A 23 -8.14 -19.58 -2.66
C CYS A 23 -6.91 -20.38 -3.13
N GLY A 24 -6.63 -21.55 -2.54
CA GLY A 24 -5.48 -22.38 -2.88
C GLY A 24 -4.14 -21.93 -2.28
N PHE A 25 -4.11 -20.90 -1.43
CA PHE A 25 -2.87 -20.42 -0.81
C PHE A 25 -2.20 -21.52 0.03
N SER A 26 -0.92 -21.81 -0.19
CA SER A 26 -0.18 -22.79 0.60
C SER A 26 0.40 -22.16 1.87
N PHE A 27 0.28 -22.88 2.99
CA PHE A 27 0.83 -22.46 4.29
C PHE A 27 2.24 -23.03 4.54
N LYS A 28 2.91 -23.52 3.50
CA LYS A 28 4.32 -23.90 3.58
C LYS A 28 5.18 -22.68 3.89
N GLU A 29 6.26 -22.91 4.62
CA GLU A 29 7.14 -21.85 5.11
C GLU A 29 7.81 -21.07 3.96
N GLU A 30 8.15 -21.76 2.87
CA GLU A 30 8.68 -21.19 1.63
C GLU A 30 7.69 -20.20 1.00
N ASP A 31 6.44 -20.60 0.80
CA ASP A 31 5.39 -19.76 0.21
C ASP A 31 5.05 -18.57 1.10
N LEU A 32 5.06 -18.77 2.43
CA LEU A 32 4.87 -17.69 3.41
C LEU A 32 6.01 -16.66 3.36
N ALA A 33 7.26 -17.10 3.19
CA ALA A 33 8.40 -16.20 3.07
C ALA A 33 8.31 -15.36 1.79
N VAL A 34 7.98 -15.99 0.66
CA VAL A 34 7.77 -15.28 -0.61
C VAL A 34 6.61 -14.29 -0.51
N TYR A 35 5.50 -14.67 0.14
CA TYR A 35 4.37 -13.78 0.36
C TYR A 35 4.75 -12.55 1.19
N ARG A 36 5.52 -12.73 2.28
CA ARG A 36 6.00 -11.62 3.11
C ARG A 36 6.91 -10.67 2.33
N GLN A 37 7.82 -11.20 1.51
CA GLN A 37 8.69 -10.40 0.65
C GLN A 37 7.87 -9.53 -0.33
N LYS A 38 6.86 -10.10 -0.99
CA LYS A 38 5.97 -9.33 -1.88
C LYS A 38 5.22 -8.22 -1.16
N LEU A 39 4.78 -8.45 0.08
CA LEU A 39 4.13 -7.42 0.89
C LEU A 39 5.10 -6.28 1.25
N GLU A 40 6.33 -6.61 1.60
CA GLU A 40 7.37 -5.62 1.91
C GLU A 40 7.75 -4.79 0.69
N GLU A 41 7.93 -5.44 -0.46
CA GLU A 41 8.18 -4.76 -1.74
C GLU A 41 7.06 -3.78 -2.08
N ARG A 42 5.80 -4.22 -1.95
CA ARG A 42 4.62 -3.34 -2.15
C ARG A 42 4.63 -2.16 -1.18
N ARG A 43 5.01 -2.38 0.09
CA ARG A 43 5.10 -1.30 1.09
C ARG A 43 6.15 -0.27 0.69
N LEU A 44 7.34 -0.71 0.30
CA LEU A 44 8.43 0.18 -0.12
C LEU A 44 8.05 0.97 -1.38
N HIS A 45 7.46 0.31 -2.37
CA HIS A 45 6.97 0.94 -3.59
C HIS A 45 5.92 2.03 -3.29
N ASN A 46 4.92 1.72 -2.46
CA ASN A 46 3.90 2.69 -2.07
C ASN A 46 4.49 3.86 -1.26
N GLN A 47 5.48 3.60 -0.40
CA GLN A 47 6.19 4.65 0.33
C GLN A 47 6.94 5.59 -0.62
N GLU A 48 7.57 5.05 -1.66
CA GLU A 48 8.28 5.86 -2.66
C GLU A 48 7.29 6.71 -3.48
N ILE A 49 6.19 6.11 -3.97
CA ILE A 49 5.12 6.86 -4.65
C ILE A 49 4.60 7.99 -3.76
N ASN A 50 4.34 7.72 -2.48
CA ASN A 50 3.81 8.73 -1.57
C ASN A 50 4.79 9.91 -1.38
N LYS A 51 6.10 9.64 -1.33
CA LYS A 51 7.14 10.69 -1.30
C LYS A 51 7.15 11.51 -2.59
N GLN A 52 7.00 10.86 -3.75
CA GLN A 52 6.94 11.56 -5.03
C GLN A 52 5.70 12.46 -5.13
N SER A 53 4.53 11.98 -4.71
CA SER A 53 3.30 12.77 -4.67
C SER A 53 3.44 14.01 -3.77
N ALA A 54 4.09 13.89 -2.62
CA ALA A 54 4.34 15.03 -1.73
C ALA A 54 5.15 16.15 -2.42
N LYS A 55 6.18 15.79 -3.21
CA LYS A 55 6.95 16.77 -4.01
C LYS A 55 6.05 17.48 -5.02
N LEU A 56 5.19 16.74 -5.72
CA LEU A 56 4.25 17.31 -6.69
C LEU A 56 3.28 18.31 -6.03
N HIS A 57 2.73 17.96 -4.86
CA HIS A 57 1.85 18.86 -4.10
C HIS A 57 2.55 20.15 -3.69
N LEU A 58 3.82 20.08 -3.26
CA LEU A 58 4.61 21.28 -2.93
C LEU A 58 4.82 22.18 -4.15
N VAL A 59 5.15 21.60 -5.31
CA VAL A 59 5.30 22.37 -6.56
C VAL A 59 3.99 23.05 -6.95
N TRP A 60 2.87 22.34 -6.90
CA TRP A 60 1.54 22.90 -7.18
C TRP A 60 1.16 24.02 -6.20
N PHE A 61 1.47 23.85 -4.91
CA PHE A 61 1.23 24.86 -3.89
C PHE A 61 2.01 26.16 -4.19
N LEU A 62 3.28 26.06 -4.59
CA LEU A 62 4.09 27.22 -4.97
C LEU A 62 3.53 27.93 -6.20
N ILE A 63 3.15 27.18 -7.24
CA ILE A 63 2.53 27.75 -8.45
C ILE A 63 1.24 28.49 -8.09
N PHE A 64 0.38 27.88 -7.28
CA PHE A 64 -0.89 28.47 -6.86
C PHE A 64 -0.68 29.74 -6.04
N ALA A 65 0.28 29.74 -5.10
CA ALA A 65 0.64 30.92 -4.32
C ALA A 65 1.15 32.08 -5.18
N LEU A 66 1.98 31.79 -6.19
CA LEU A 66 2.47 32.80 -7.14
C LEU A 66 1.33 33.40 -7.96
N VAL A 67 0.43 32.58 -8.49
CA VAL A 67 -0.73 33.04 -9.27
C VAL A 67 -1.63 33.94 -8.43
N ILE A 68 -1.93 33.56 -7.19
CA ILE A 68 -2.72 34.39 -6.27
C ILE A 68 -2.01 35.70 -5.98
N GLY A 69 -0.72 35.67 -5.65
CA GLY A 69 0.06 36.88 -5.35
C GLY A 69 0.07 37.89 -6.50
N ILE A 70 0.25 37.41 -7.74
CA ILE A 70 0.20 38.26 -8.94
C ILE A 70 -1.21 38.85 -9.13
N ALA A 71 -2.25 38.03 -8.99
CA ALA A 71 -3.63 38.49 -9.13
C ALA A 71 -3.97 39.58 -8.08
N SER A 72 -3.55 39.39 -6.82
CA SER A 72 -3.72 40.39 -5.76
C SER A 72 -2.98 41.70 -6.07
N TRP A 73 -1.79 41.65 -6.65
CA TRP A 73 -1.03 42.85 -7.05
C TRP A 73 -1.72 43.62 -8.18
N ILE A 74 -2.33 42.92 -9.15
CA ILE A 74 -3.03 43.58 -10.28
C ILE A 74 -4.30 44.30 -9.81
N VAL A 75 -4.99 43.75 -8.81
CA VAL A 75 -6.28 44.25 -8.32
C VAL A 75 -6.14 45.41 -7.33
N ASN A 76 -5.01 45.53 -6.62
CA ASN A 76 -4.77 46.55 -5.60
C ASN A 76 -3.87 47.68 -6.09
#